data_AF-A0A520UG62-F1
#
_entry.id   AF-A0A520UG62-F1
#
_cell.length_a   1.000
_cell.length_b   1.000
_cell.length_c   1.000
_cell.angle_alpha   90.00
_cell.angle_beta   90.00
_cell.angle_gamma   90.00
#
_symmetry.space_group_name_H-M   'P 1'
#
loop_
_entity.id
_entity.type
_entity.pdbx_description
1 polymer ?
#
loop_
_entity_poly.entity_id
_entity_poly.type
_entity_poly.pdbx_seq_one_letter_code
_entity_poly.pdbx_strand_id
1 'polypeptide(L)'
;MNNIGELIPFFGMLTGIVIPLGVLYWLYHENKNKHATIIEISKNLNDPSKVEELLKIFEERKKEPIDYRRNGVITLFVGIGLYMLGFLVLGKILEGVGALVALIGVGQIIAGYLYPNTGKELTDAVEQYEKK
;
A
#
# COMPACT_ATOMS: atom_id res chain seq x y z
N MET A 1 -25.78 32.67 -18.58
CA MET A 1 -24.80 31.75 -19.17
C MET A 1 -24.39 30.79 -18.07
N ASN A 2 -24.61 29.49 -18.25
CA ASN A 2 -24.53 28.52 -17.16
C ASN A 2 -23.09 28.33 -16.69
N ASN A 3 -22.82 28.61 -15.41
CA ASN A 3 -21.54 28.39 -14.71
C ASN A 3 -21.21 26.89 -14.50
N ILE A 4 -21.82 25.99 -15.29
CA ILE A 4 -21.61 24.54 -15.20
C ILE A 4 -20.13 24.20 -15.47
N GLY A 5 -19.43 25.01 -16.27
CA GLY A 5 -18.00 24.84 -16.54
C GLY A 5 -17.08 25.03 -15.33
N GLU A 6 -17.47 25.84 -14.34
CA GLU A 6 -16.69 26.08 -13.11
C GLU A 6 -17.01 25.08 -11.99
N LEU A 7 -18.21 24.49 -12.02
CA LEU A 7 -18.64 23.46 -11.06
C LEU A 7 -17.84 22.15 -11.21
N ILE A 8 -17.47 21.78 -12.43
CA ILE A 8 -16.72 20.55 -12.72
C ILE A 8 -15.35 20.52 -12.01
N PRO A 9 -14.47 21.53 -12.15
CA PRO A 9 -13.19 21.56 -11.43
C PRO A 9 -13.37 21.69 -9.92
N PHE A 10 -14.42 22.38 -9.45
CA PHE A 10 -14.73 22.49 -8.02
C PHE A 10 -15.07 21.13 -7.39
N PHE A 11 -15.96 20.35 -8.03
CA PHE A 11 -16.27 18.99 -7.59
C PHE A 11 -15.07 18.06 -7.70
N GLY A 12 -14.26 18.19 -8.77
CA GLY A 12 -13.01 17.44 -8.92
C GLY A 12 -12.06 17.66 -7.74
N MET A 13 -11.81 18.91 -7.34
CA MET A 13 -10.97 19.24 -6.19
C MET A 13 -11.56 18.71 -4.87
N LEU A 14 -12.88 18.82 -4.67
CA LEU A 14 -13.56 18.28 -3.49
C LEU A 14 -13.39 16.76 -3.38
N THR A 15 -13.62 16.03 -4.47
CA THR A 15 -13.45 14.56 -4.46
C THR A 15 -12.01 14.14 -4.16
N GLY A 16 -11.02 14.90 -4.66
CA GLY A 16 -9.60 14.66 -4.39
C GLY A 16 -9.20 14.81 -2.91
N ILE A 17 -9.96 15.56 -2.11
CA ILE A 17 -9.70 15.75 -0.67
C ILE A 17 -10.54 14.79 0.17
N VAL A 18 -11.82 14.60 -0.19
CA VAL A 18 -12.76 13.77 0.57
C VAL A 18 -12.31 12.30 0.59
N ILE A 19 -11.80 11.78 -0.53
CA ILE A 19 -11.39 10.36 -0.61
C ILE A 19 -10.21 10.06 0.34
N PRO A 20 -9.08 10.79 0.32
CA PRO A 20 -8.00 10.59 1.30
C PRO A 20 -8.46 10.73 2.75
N LEU A 21 -9.29 11.73 3.05
CA LEU A 21 -9.81 11.92 4.41
C LEU A 21 -10.69 10.76 4.88
N GLY A 22 -11.54 10.22 4.00
CA GLY A 22 -12.36 9.06 4.31
C GLY A 22 -11.53 7.80 4.58
N VAL A 23 -10.51 7.55 3.75
CA VAL A 23 -9.57 6.42 3.95
C VAL A 23 -8.79 6.59 5.25
N LEU A 24 -8.31 7.79 5.57
CA LEU A 24 -7.60 8.06 6.82
C LEU A 24 -8.50 7.90 8.05
N TYR A 25 -9.74 8.38 7.97
CA TYR A 25 -10.71 8.26 9.05
C TYR A 25 -11.03 6.80 9.38
N TRP A 26 -11.28 5.99 8.33
CA TRP A 26 -11.49 4.55 8.50
C TRP A 26 -10.25 3.89 9.08
N LEU A 27 -9.07 4.11 8.50
CA LEU A 27 -7.82 3.51 8.99
C LEU A 27 -7.54 3.87 10.46
N TYR A 28 -7.83 5.10 10.87
CA TYR A 28 -7.70 5.55 12.26
C TYR A 28 -8.65 4.77 13.20
N HIS A 29 -9.93 4.65 12.84
CA HIS A 29 -10.90 3.92 13.66
C HIS A 29 -10.58 2.44 13.74
N GLU A 30 -10.18 1.84 12.61
CA GLU A 30 -9.83 0.42 12.56
C GLU A 30 -8.62 0.12 13.46
N ASN A 31 -7.57 0.95 13.39
CA ASN A 31 -6.39 0.78 14.24
C ASN A 31 -6.72 1.04 15.72
N LYS A 32 -7.48 2.09 16.02
CA LYS A 32 -7.89 2.41 17.40
C LYS A 32 -8.64 1.25 18.05
N ASN A 33 -9.58 0.64 17.34
CA ASN A 33 -10.35 -0.51 17.83
C ASN A 33 -9.45 -1.73 18.05
N LYS A 34 -8.53 -2.02 17.10
CA LYS A 34 -7.57 -3.11 17.24
C LYS A 34 -6.69 -2.97 18.49
N HIS A 35 -6.14 -1.77 18.74
CA HIS A 35 -5.30 -1.52 19.91
C HIS A 35 -6.09 -1.63 21.23
N ALA A 36 -7.33 -1.14 21.25
CA ALA A 36 -8.18 -1.25 22.44
C ALA A 36 -8.47 -2.72 22.80
N THR A 37 -8.80 -3.54 21.81
CA THR A 37 -9.02 -4.98 22.00
C THR A 37 -7.75 -5.70 22.48
N ILE A 38 -6.57 -5.33 21.97
CA ILE A 38 -5.29 -5.91 22.43
C ILE A 38 -5.05 -5.61 23.91
N ILE A 39 -5.27 -4.35 24.33
CA ILE A 39 -5.08 -3.93 25.73
C ILE A 39 -6.08 -4.65 26.65
N GLU A 40 -7.30 -4.90 26.19
CA GLU A 40 -8.32 -5.61 26.96
C GLU A 40 -7.98 -7.11 27.09
N ILE A 41 -7.54 -7.74 26.00
CA ILE A 41 -7.09 -9.14 26.02
C ILE A 41 -5.84 -9.29 26.89
N SER A 42 -4.87 -8.37 26.80
CA SER A 42 -3.63 -8.43 27.59
C SER A 42 -3.86 -8.28 29.09
N LYS A 43 -4.89 -7.53 29.50
CA LYS A 43 -5.27 -7.38 30.92
C LYS A 43 -5.93 -8.63 31.50
N ASN A 44 -6.54 -9.47 30.66
CA ASN A 44 -7.21 -10.71 31.08
C ASN A 44 -6.31 -11.96 30.95
N LEU A 45 -5.11 -11.83 30.36
CA LEU A 45 -4.13 -12.91 30.24
C LEU A 45 -3.14 -12.87 31.40
N ASN A 46 -3.08 -13.97 32.16
CA ASN A 46 -2.18 -14.14 33.30
C ASN A 46 -0.77 -14.64 32.91
N ASP A 47 -0.55 -14.99 31.64
CA ASP A 47 0.70 -15.57 31.15
C ASP A 47 1.35 -14.66 30.09
N PRO A 48 2.52 -14.06 30.38
CA PRO A 48 3.19 -13.12 29.46
C PRO A 48 3.56 -13.76 28.12
N SER A 49 3.76 -15.08 28.07
CA SER A 49 4.14 -15.80 26.85
C SER A 49 3.03 -15.77 25.78
N LYS A 50 1.76 -15.79 26.21
CA LYS A 50 0.60 -15.73 25.30
C LYS A 50 0.30 -14.32 24.81
N VAL A 51 0.70 -13.30 25.58
CA VAL A 51 0.62 -11.89 25.16
C VAL A 51 1.59 -11.63 24.03
N GLU A 52 2.80 -12.20 24.09
CA GLU A 52 3.80 -12.11 23.03
C GLU A 52 3.36 -12.82 21.74
N GLU A 53 2.73 -13.99 21.86
CA GLU A 53 2.16 -14.71 20.70
C GLU A 53 1.00 -13.94 20.05
N LEU A 54 0.11 -13.33 20.84
CA LEU A 54 -0.93 -12.43 20.32
C LEU A 54 -0.32 -11.20 19.64
N LEU A 55 0.67 -10.56 20.26
CA LEU A 55 1.36 -9.44 19.63
C LEU A 55 2.00 -9.84 18.30
N LYS A 56 2.63 -11.02 18.21
CA LYS A 56 3.18 -11.56 16.95
C LYS A 56 2.11 -11.77 15.88
N ILE A 57 0.96 -12.38 16.21
CA ILE A 57 -0.15 -12.60 15.25
C ILE A 57 -0.69 -11.26 14.70
N PHE A 58 -0.69 -10.20 15.51
CA PHE A 58 -1.13 -8.86 15.09
C PHE A 58 -0.01 -8.06 14.39
N GLU A 59 1.27 -8.28 14.71
CA GLU A 59 2.43 -7.66 14.04
C GLU A 59 2.76 -8.31 12.69
N GLU A 60 2.64 -9.63 12.54
CA GLU A 60 2.83 -10.37 11.28
C GLU A 60 1.76 -10.03 10.23
N ARG A 61 0.65 -9.41 10.63
CA ARG A 61 -0.28 -8.74 9.70
C ARG A 61 0.34 -7.50 9.04
N LYS A 62 1.61 -7.17 9.29
CA LYS A 62 2.41 -6.32 8.40
C LYS A 62 2.58 -7.04 7.07
N LYS A 63 1.74 -6.66 6.11
CA LYS A 63 1.84 -6.85 4.64
C LYS A 63 2.97 -7.80 4.23
N GLU A 64 2.58 -8.94 3.66
CA GLU A 64 3.44 -9.90 2.96
C GLU A 64 4.65 -9.21 2.31
N PRO A 65 5.84 -9.85 2.33
CA PRO A 65 7.06 -9.29 1.77
C PRO A 65 6.75 -8.61 0.43
N ILE A 66 6.84 -7.28 0.41
CA ILE A 66 6.45 -6.51 -0.77
C ILE A 66 7.38 -6.95 -1.90
N ASP A 67 6.86 -7.75 -2.82
CA ASP A 67 7.63 -8.16 -3.98
C ASP A 67 7.73 -6.97 -4.93
N TYR A 68 8.83 -6.24 -4.79
CA TYR A 68 9.15 -5.07 -5.61
C TYR A 68 9.29 -5.43 -7.09
N ARG A 69 9.59 -6.69 -7.45
CA ARG A 69 9.63 -7.14 -8.86
C ARG A 69 8.22 -7.21 -9.42
N ARG A 70 7.31 -7.91 -8.73
CA ARG A 70 5.91 -8.03 -9.17
C ARG A 70 5.25 -6.65 -9.25
N ASN A 71 5.41 -5.85 -8.20
CA ASN A 71 4.82 -4.51 -8.18
C ASN A 71 5.45 -3.59 -9.22
N GLY A 72 6.75 -3.67 -9.45
CA GLY A 72 7.42 -2.87 -10.47
C GLY A 72 6.95 -3.18 -11.89
N VAL A 73 6.72 -4.46 -12.22
CA VAL A 73 6.13 -4.84 -13.52
C VAL A 73 4.72 -4.26 -13.67
N ILE A 74 3.88 -4.36 -12.64
CA ILE A 74 2.53 -3.81 -12.67
C ILE A 74 2.58 -2.30 -12.89
N THR A 75 3.39 -1.57 -12.12
CA THR A 75 3.54 -0.11 -12.27
C THR A 75 4.06 0.28 -13.65
N LEU A 76 4.99 -0.49 -14.22
CA LEU A 76 5.50 -0.27 -15.58
C LEU A 76 4.38 -0.35 -16.63
N PHE A 77 3.55 -1.41 -16.58
CA PHE A 77 2.42 -1.58 -17.49
C PHE A 77 1.36 -0.50 -17.31
N VAL A 78 1.10 -0.06 -16.07
CA VAL A 78 0.21 1.09 -15.82
C VAL A 78 0.76 2.36 -16.46
N GLY A 79 2.06 2.62 -16.35
CA GLY A 79 2.70 3.77 -16.99
C GLY A 79 2.61 3.75 -18.51
N ILE A 80 2.87 2.59 -19.13
CA ILE A 80 2.71 2.40 -20.58
C ILE A 80 1.25 2.61 -21.01
N GLY A 81 0.30 2.09 -20.22
CA GLY A 81 -1.13 2.29 -20.47
C GLY A 81 -1.54 3.76 -20.43
N LEU A 82 -1.07 4.51 -19.43
CA LEU A 82 -1.31 5.95 -19.33
C LEU A 82 -0.63 6.73 -20.47
N TYR A 83 0.58 6.33 -20.86
CA TYR A 83 1.30 6.93 -21.98
C TYR A 83 0.52 6.78 -23.28
N MET A 84 0.07 5.55 -23.59
CA MET A 84 -0.75 5.27 -24.77
C MET A 84 -2.10 5.99 -24.72
N LEU A 85 -2.73 6.09 -23.54
CA LEU A 85 -3.98 6.82 -23.37
C LEU A 85 -3.79 8.33 -23.62
N GLY A 86 -2.67 8.89 -23.17
CA GLY A 86 -2.26 10.26 -23.46
C GLY A 86 -2.05 10.50 -24.95
N PHE A 87 -1.37 9.57 -25.62
CA PHE A 87 -1.16 9.60 -27.06
C PHE A 87 -2.47 9.53 -27.87
N LEU A 88 -3.43 8.71 -27.43
CA LEU A 88 -4.68 8.47 -28.17
C LEU A 88 -5.78 9.51 -27.94
N VAL A 89 -5.89 10.07 -26.72
CA VAL A 89 -7.11 10.81 -26.32
C VAL A 89 -6.84 12.14 -25.60
N LEU A 90 -5.88 12.20 -24.67
CA LEU A 90 -5.80 13.30 -23.67
C LEU A 90 -4.60 14.26 -23.84
N GLY A 91 -3.67 13.97 -24.74
CA GLY A 91 -2.57 14.86 -25.10
C GLY A 91 -1.30 14.72 -24.26
N LYS A 92 -0.33 15.62 -24.52
CA LYS A 92 1.08 15.51 -24.05
C LYS A 92 1.26 15.46 -22.53
N ILE A 93 0.33 16.01 -21.75
CA ILE A 93 0.43 16.01 -20.28
C ILE A 93 0.29 14.59 -19.75
N LEU A 94 -0.72 13.84 -20.23
CA LEU A 94 -0.94 12.47 -19.78
C LEU A 94 0.13 11.51 -20.31
N GLU A 95 0.64 11.79 -21.51
CA GLU A 95 1.82 11.11 -22.05
C GLU A 95 3.02 11.25 -21.12
N GLY A 96 3.33 12.46 -20.65
CA GLY A 96 4.39 12.72 -19.69
C GLY A 96 4.18 12.02 -18.33
N VAL A 97 2.95 12.01 -17.83
CA VAL A 97 2.59 11.27 -16.60
C VAL A 97 2.79 9.76 -16.80
N GLY A 98 2.37 9.21 -17.93
CA GLY A 98 2.58 7.80 -18.25
C GLY A 98 4.06 7.41 -18.33
N ALA A 99 4.88 8.22 -18.99
CA ALA A 99 6.32 8.01 -19.05
C ALA A 99 6.98 8.05 -17.66
N LEU A 100 6.56 8.98 -16.80
CA LEU A 100 7.05 9.06 -15.42
C LEU A 100 6.70 7.79 -14.63
N VAL A 101 5.44 7.36 -14.69
CA VAL A 101 4.97 6.15 -14.00
C VAL A 101 5.69 4.91 -14.51
N ALA A 102 5.97 4.82 -15.81
CA ALA A 102 6.74 3.74 -16.40
C ALA A 102 8.17 3.68 -15.84
N LEU A 103 8.85 4.83 -15.74
CA LEU A 103 10.19 4.92 -15.14
C LEU A 103 10.22 4.50 -13.67
N ILE A 104 9.18 4.85 -12.89
CA ILE A 104 9.03 4.39 -11.51
C ILE A 104 8.93 2.85 -11.47
N GLY A 105 8.15 2.25 -12.38
CA GLY A 105 8.05 0.80 -12.51
C GLY A 105 9.39 0.12 -12.78
N VAL A 106 10.21 0.67 -13.68
CA VAL A 106 11.58 0.19 -13.94
C VAL A 106 12.42 0.26 -12.66
N GLY A 107 12.37 1.37 -11.92
CA GLY A 107 13.08 1.54 -10.66
C GLY A 107 12.68 0.51 -9.60
N GLN A 108 11.39 0.18 -9.49
CA GLN A 108 10.90 -0.85 -8.58
C GLN A 108 11.38 -2.26 -8.96
N ILE A 109 11.42 -2.59 -10.27
CA ILE A 109 11.97 -3.87 -10.75
C ILE A 109 13.44 -4.00 -10.35
N ILE A 110 14.24 -2.94 -10.60
CA ILE A 110 15.67 -2.92 -10.24
C ILE A 110 15.85 -3.05 -8.72
N ALA A 111 15.05 -2.33 -7.93
CA ALA A 111 15.09 -2.43 -6.48
C ALA A 111 14.77 -3.84 -5.96
N GLY A 112 13.81 -4.52 -6.60
CA GLY A 112 13.47 -5.91 -6.26
C GLY A 112 14.55 -6.94 -6.60
N TYR A 113 15.44 -6.64 -7.55
CA TYR A 113 16.64 -7.46 -7.80
C TYR A 113 17.81 -7.10 -6.87
N LEU A 114 17.97 -5.82 -6.53
CA LEU A 114 19.05 -5.33 -5.68
C LEU A 114 18.84 -5.64 -4.19
N TYR A 115 17.60 -5.63 -3.73
CA TYR A 115 17.20 -5.95 -2.36
C TYR A 115 16.22 -7.13 -2.34
N PRO A 116 16.71 -8.36 -2.57
CA PRO A 116 15.87 -9.54 -2.59
C PRO A 116 15.33 -9.85 -1.18
N ASN A 117 14.02 -10.17 -1.07
CA ASN A 117 13.33 -10.46 0.18
C ASN A 117 13.72 -11.82 0.83
N THR A 118 14.66 -12.55 0.23
CA THR A 118 15.05 -13.92 0.60
C THR A 118 15.51 -14.03 2.06
N GLY A 119 16.05 -12.95 2.64
CA GLY A 119 16.49 -12.95 4.04
C GLY A 119 15.34 -13.08 5.05
N LYS A 120 14.14 -12.57 4.73
CA LYS A 120 12.97 -12.69 5.64
C LYS A 120 12.34 -14.07 5.57
N GLU A 121 12.18 -14.62 4.36
CA GLU A 121 11.63 -15.97 4.16
C GLU A 121 12.48 -17.05 4.84
N LEU A 122 13.81 -16.90 4.82
CA LEU A 122 14.72 -17.81 5.53
C LEU A 122 14.65 -17.65 7.05
N THR A 123 14.54 -16.42 7.56
CA THR A 123 14.45 -16.16 9.01
C THR A 123 13.14 -16.70 9.57
N ASP A 124 12.02 -16.49 8.87
CA ASP A 124 10.72 -17.03 9.27
C ASP A 124 10.71 -18.57 9.25
N ALA A 125 11.34 -19.18 8.24
CA ALA A 125 11.47 -20.63 8.17
C ALA A 125 12.34 -21.21 9.30
N VAL A 126 13.41 -20.51 9.70
CA VAL A 126 14.26 -20.91 10.84
C VAL A 126 13.52 -20.74 12.16
N GLU A 127 12.81 -19.63 12.36
CA GLU A 127 12.04 -19.40 13.60
C GLU A 127 10.90 -20.42 13.76
N GLN A 128 10.27 -20.85 12.66
CA GLN A 128 9.30 -21.96 12.68
C GLN A 128 9.93 -23.32 12.99
N TYR A 129 11.21 -23.53 12.62
CA TYR A 129 11.95 -24.74 12.95
C TYR A 129 12.41 -24.75 14.41
N GLU A 130 12.82 -23.61 14.97
CA GLU A 130 13.24 -23.47 16.37
C GLU A 130 12.07 -23.56 17.37
N LYS A 131 10.85 -23.22 16.96
CA LYS A 131 9.64 -23.35 17.79
C LYS A 131 9.08 -24.79 17.84
N LYS A 132 9.63 -25.72 17.05
CA LYS A 132 9.16 -27.10 16.91
C LYS A 132 10.01 -28.07 17.75
#